data_AF-A0A5Q6S3G1-F1
#
_entry.id   AF-A0A5Q6S3G1-F1
#
_cell.length_a   1.000
_cell.length_b   1.000
_cell.length_c   1.000
_cell.angle_alpha   90.00
_cell.angle_beta   90.00
_cell.angle_gamma   90.00
#
_symmetry.space_group_name_H-M   'P 1'
#
loop_
_entity.id
_entity.type
_entity.pdbx_description
1 polymer ?
#
loop_
_entity_poly.entity_id
_entity_poly.type
_entity_poly.pdbx_seq_one_letter_code
_entity_poly.pdbx_strand_id
1 'polypeptide(L)'
;MGKKSRRRVKPEKAERMPFRARTFEGLPGECDWVALREFVPAATATVALRPEIAVDTAIRVCTLLPAAAAGLVRPDGEIWVGLQVTHNFGDVSRDLAAVVEAGLGLEPGSEIVITDPGAGPLLQELVDPASELAVDVQEGFDFWTAGVDDPTGGVAAGIEQANQLATPTARLEEVDAAYWTQLGDRQFLRWVMPHDEDALLTALARLHVAGDDRLGDAVRLIGSFRAHGLLVPVWEMEEPTPAAELEGPAAALQTRLNDALADSTPLTTEQRGARNGLANRQITVR
;
A
#
# COMPACT_ATOMS: atom_id res chain seq x y z
N MET A 1 -24.69 -56.73 -21.40
CA MET A 1 -23.68 -55.75 -20.96
C MET A 1 -24.03 -54.38 -21.52
N GLY A 2 -24.69 -53.51 -20.73
CA GLY A 2 -25.01 -52.14 -21.13
C GLY A 2 -23.94 -51.18 -20.59
N LYS A 3 -23.15 -50.57 -21.47
CA LYS A 3 -22.19 -49.51 -21.11
C LYS A 3 -22.97 -48.24 -20.74
N LYS A 4 -23.00 -47.88 -19.46
CA LYS A 4 -23.47 -46.56 -19.01
C LYS A 4 -22.50 -45.48 -19.49
N SER A 5 -22.98 -44.62 -20.38
CA SER A 5 -22.30 -43.41 -20.83
C SER A 5 -22.12 -42.45 -19.64
N ARG A 6 -20.87 -42.14 -19.29
CA ARG A 6 -20.54 -41.09 -18.31
C ARG A 6 -20.88 -39.73 -18.94
N ARG A 7 -21.88 -39.05 -18.39
CA ARG A 7 -22.24 -37.68 -18.74
C ARG A 7 -21.05 -36.77 -18.34
N ARG A 8 -20.41 -36.17 -19.33
CA ARG A 8 -19.29 -35.24 -19.15
C ARG A 8 -19.87 -33.94 -18.58
N VAL A 9 -19.64 -33.67 -17.30
CA VAL A 9 -19.98 -32.39 -16.67
C VAL A 9 -19.14 -31.33 -17.36
N LYS A 10 -19.80 -30.34 -17.97
CA LYS A 10 -19.13 -29.20 -18.61
C LYS A 10 -18.58 -28.35 -17.47
N PRO A 11 -17.28 -28.02 -17.44
CA PRO A 11 -16.74 -27.16 -16.39
C PRO A 11 -17.52 -25.84 -16.43
N GLU A 12 -17.98 -25.40 -15.27
CA GLU A 12 -18.61 -24.10 -15.09
C GLU A 12 -17.62 -23.03 -15.57
N LYS A 13 -18.12 -22.06 -16.34
CA LYS A 13 -17.25 -21.04 -16.93
C LYS A 13 -16.82 -20.14 -15.77
N ALA A 14 -15.57 -20.27 -15.33
CA ALA A 14 -15.01 -19.39 -14.31
C ALA A 14 -15.30 -17.93 -14.71
N GLU A 15 -16.01 -17.23 -13.83
CA GLU A 15 -16.36 -15.84 -14.06
C GLU A 15 -15.05 -15.04 -14.15
N ARG A 16 -14.92 -14.22 -15.19
CA ARG A 16 -13.68 -13.48 -15.41
C ARG A 16 -13.60 -12.39 -14.37
N MET A 17 -12.51 -12.37 -13.58
CA MET A 17 -12.25 -11.33 -12.59
C MET A 17 -12.42 -9.93 -13.23
N PRO A 18 -13.26 -9.05 -12.66
CA PRO A 18 -13.39 -7.68 -13.13
C PRO A 18 -12.05 -6.95 -13.00
N PHE A 19 -11.61 -6.24 -14.04
CA PHE A 19 -10.40 -5.44 -13.96
C PHE A 19 -10.66 -4.15 -13.16
N ARG A 20 -9.81 -3.87 -12.18
CA ARG A 20 -9.80 -2.63 -11.40
C ARG A 20 -8.41 -2.00 -11.49
N ALA A 21 -8.33 -0.82 -12.10
CA ALA A 21 -7.07 -0.09 -12.23
C ALA A 21 -6.60 0.45 -10.87
N ARG A 22 -7.52 1.07 -10.11
CA ARG A 22 -7.27 1.68 -8.80
C ARG A 22 -7.76 0.76 -7.68
N THR A 23 -6.89 -0.11 -7.20
CA THR A 23 -7.23 -1.28 -6.36
C THR A 23 -7.92 -0.89 -5.06
N PHE A 24 -7.41 0.14 -4.39
CA PHE A 24 -7.85 0.56 -3.05
C PHE A 24 -8.80 1.77 -3.08
N GLU A 25 -9.28 2.17 -4.27
CA GLU A 25 -10.18 3.31 -4.43
C GLU A 25 -11.39 3.20 -3.49
N GLY A 26 -11.64 4.25 -2.73
CA GLY A 26 -12.76 4.33 -1.79
C GLY A 26 -12.48 3.77 -0.38
N LEU A 27 -11.31 3.21 -0.12
CA LEU A 27 -10.88 2.89 1.25
C LEU A 27 -10.40 4.15 1.99
N PRO A 28 -10.64 4.25 3.31
CA PRO A 28 -9.96 5.26 4.12
C PRO A 28 -8.45 5.04 4.08
N GLY A 29 -7.70 6.14 3.94
CA GLY A 29 -6.24 6.09 3.83
C GLY A 29 -5.74 5.34 2.58
N GLU A 30 -6.48 5.39 1.46
CA GLU A 30 -6.14 4.67 0.21
C GLU A 30 -4.64 4.71 -0.15
N CYS A 31 -4.03 5.89 -0.10
CA CYS A 31 -2.63 6.07 -0.45
C CYS A 31 -1.68 5.30 0.49
N ASP A 32 -2.01 5.21 1.77
CA ASP A 32 -1.25 4.44 2.73
C ASP A 32 -1.38 2.92 2.45
N TRP A 33 -2.56 2.40 2.05
CA TRP A 33 -2.69 1.00 1.60
C TRP A 33 -1.71 0.66 0.47
N VAL A 34 -1.58 1.55 -0.53
CA VAL A 34 -0.62 1.38 -1.63
C VAL A 34 0.81 1.36 -1.10
N ALA A 35 1.18 2.28 -0.21
CA ALA A 35 2.53 2.36 0.34
C ALA A 35 2.88 1.12 1.17
N LEU A 36 1.98 0.70 2.06
CA LEU A 36 2.14 -0.48 2.92
C LEU A 36 2.22 -1.78 2.11
N ARG A 37 1.48 -1.87 1.00
CA ARG A 37 1.52 -3.02 0.11
C ARG A 37 2.80 -3.09 -0.72
N GLU A 38 3.33 -1.96 -1.17
CA GLU A 38 4.35 -1.96 -2.23
C GLU A 38 5.76 -1.72 -1.72
N PHE A 39 5.95 -0.89 -0.70
CA PHE A 39 7.31 -0.39 -0.43
C PHE A 39 7.65 0.00 1.00
N VAL A 40 6.68 0.07 1.92
CA VAL A 40 6.97 0.23 3.36
C VAL A 40 7.28 -1.15 3.93
N PRO A 41 8.49 -1.37 4.46
CA PRO A 41 8.92 -2.72 4.85
C PRO A 41 8.22 -3.21 6.11
N ALA A 42 8.25 -2.42 7.18
CA ALA A 42 7.72 -2.78 8.49
C ALA A 42 6.75 -1.70 8.98
N ALA A 43 5.46 -1.99 8.95
CA ALA A 43 4.45 -1.15 9.55
C ALA A 43 3.23 -1.99 9.92
N THR A 44 2.45 -1.47 10.86
CA THR A 44 1.09 -1.93 11.10
C THR A 44 0.10 -0.81 10.83
N ALA A 45 -1.16 -1.17 10.63
CA ALA A 45 -2.25 -0.21 10.65
C ALA A 45 -3.48 -0.85 11.28
N THR A 46 -4.37 -0.05 11.84
CA THR A 46 -5.67 -0.52 12.35
C THR A 46 -6.79 0.13 11.55
N VAL A 47 -7.81 -0.66 11.21
CA VAL A 47 -9.01 -0.17 10.50
C VAL A 47 -10.25 -0.90 10.99
N ALA A 48 -11.34 -0.16 11.20
CA ALA A 48 -12.60 -0.72 11.66
C ALA A 48 -13.36 -1.42 10.51
N LEU A 49 -14.03 -2.52 10.85
CA LEU A 49 -15.01 -3.13 9.97
C LEU A 49 -16.36 -2.43 10.13
N ARG A 50 -17.18 -2.50 9.09
CA ARG A 50 -18.57 -2.05 9.14
C ARG A 50 -19.34 -2.82 10.22
N PRO A 51 -20.26 -2.16 10.95
CA PRO A 51 -21.08 -2.84 11.96
C PRO A 51 -21.92 -4.00 11.41
N GLU A 52 -22.31 -3.95 10.13
CA GLU A 52 -23.05 -5.02 9.46
C GLU A 52 -22.19 -6.28 9.21
N ILE A 53 -20.87 -6.14 9.20
CA ILE A 53 -19.92 -7.23 9.01
C ILE A 53 -19.51 -7.79 10.37
N ALA A 54 -19.04 -6.92 11.27
CA ALA A 54 -18.67 -7.28 12.62
C ALA A 54 -18.75 -6.06 13.55
N VAL A 55 -19.58 -6.14 14.59
CA VAL A 55 -19.79 -5.05 15.55
C VAL A 55 -18.53 -4.85 16.40
N ASP A 56 -18.13 -3.58 16.59
CA ASP A 56 -16.99 -3.17 17.42
C ASP A 56 -15.69 -3.94 17.14
N THR A 57 -15.50 -4.36 15.89
CA THR A 57 -14.35 -5.17 15.45
C THR A 57 -13.46 -4.35 14.52
N ALA A 58 -12.17 -4.31 14.83
CA ALA A 58 -11.13 -3.78 13.94
C ALA A 58 -10.19 -4.91 13.53
N ILE A 59 -9.59 -4.75 12.36
CA ILE A 59 -8.50 -5.62 11.90
C ILE A 59 -7.17 -4.89 12.04
N ARG A 60 -6.13 -5.67 12.34
CA ARG A 60 -4.75 -5.25 12.25
C ARG A 60 -4.22 -5.58 10.86
N VAL A 61 -3.79 -4.57 10.14
CA VAL A 61 -3.10 -4.72 8.86
C VAL A 61 -1.61 -4.70 9.14
N CYS A 62 -0.86 -5.63 8.58
CA CYS A 62 0.60 -5.71 8.69
C CYS A 62 1.19 -5.66 7.29
N THR A 63 2.27 -4.90 7.10
CA THR A 63 3.00 -4.90 5.82
C THR A 63 3.43 -6.31 5.46
N LEU A 64 4.01 -7.04 6.41
CA LEU A 64 4.43 -8.42 6.28
C LEU A 64 4.09 -9.20 7.55
N LEU A 65 3.62 -10.43 7.36
CA LEU A 65 3.45 -11.43 8.41
C LEU A 65 4.56 -12.50 8.29
N PRO A 66 4.81 -13.29 9.36
CA PRO A 66 5.75 -14.40 9.29
C PRO A 66 5.48 -15.29 8.07
N ALA A 67 6.56 -15.69 7.38
CA ALA A 67 6.48 -16.49 6.15
C ALA A 67 5.61 -15.90 5.01
N ALA A 68 5.33 -14.59 5.04
CA ALA A 68 4.41 -13.92 4.12
C ALA A 68 3.00 -14.55 4.12
N ALA A 69 2.54 -14.99 5.30
CA ALA A 69 1.19 -15.52 5.50
C ALA A 69 0.11 -14.49 5.11
N ALA A 70 -1.03 -14.99 4.64
CA ALA A 70 -2.15 -14.12 4.23
C ALA A 70 -2.79 -13.42 5.44
N GLY A 71 -2.94 -14.14 6.54
CA GLY A 71 -3.43 -13.58 7.79
C GLY A 71 -3.27 -14.56 8.95
N LEU A 72 -3.61 -14.11 10.16
CA LEU A 72 -3.63 -14.91 11.37
C LEU A 72 -4.68 -14.34 12.34
N VAL A 73 -5.31 -15.21 13.11
CA VAL A 73 -6.12 -14.82 14.28
C VAL A 73 -5.24 -15.01 15.50
N ARG A 74 -4.92 -13.92 16.21
CA ARG A 74 -4.08 -13.96 17.42
C ARG A 74 -4.79 -14.73 18.55
N PRO A 75 -4.08 -15.18 19.60
CA PRO A 75 -4.71 -15.87 20.73
C PRO A 75 -5.72 -15.03 21.53
N ASP A 76 -5.62 -13.70 21.45
CA ASP A 76 -6.60 -12.77 22.02
C ASP A 76 -7.79 -12.48 21.08
N GLY A 77 -7.79 -13.07 19.88
CA GLY A 77 -8.84 -12.94 18.87
C GLY A 77 -8.62 -11.81 17.87
N GLU A 78 -7.56 -10.99 17.98
CA GLU A 78 -7.30 -9.94 16.99
C GLU A 78 -6.97 -10.57 15.62
N ILE A 79 -7.66 -10.10 14.57
CA ILE A 79 -7.42 -10.56 13.19
C ILE A 79 -6.31 -9.71 12.58
N TRP A 80 -5.22 -10.37 12.20
CA TRP A 80 -4.09 -9.77 11.49
C TRP A 80 -4.12 -10.16 10.01
N VAL A 81 -3.97 -9.18 9.14
CA VAL A 81 -4.00 -9.34 7.67
C VAL A 81 -2.66 -8.89 7.10
N GLY A 82 -2.01 -9.75 6.32
CA GLY A 82 -0.75 -9.44 5.65
C GLY A 82 -0.98 -8.78 4.29
N LEU A 83 -0.25 -7.70 4.02
CA LEU A 83 -0.32 -7.02 2.72
C LEU A 83 0.68 -7.59 1.71
N GLN A 84 1.94 -7.79 2.09
CA GLN A 84 2.99 -8.29 1.22
C GLN A 84 3.00 -9.82 1.24
N VAL A 85 2.14 -10.38 0.40
CA VAL A 85 1.88 -11.81 0.26
C VAL A 85 2.33 -12.33 -1.09
N THR A 86 2.56 -13.63 -1.20
CA THR A 86 3.06 -14.26 -2.44
C THR A 86 1.95 -14.60 -3.44
N HIS A 87 0.70 -14.70 -2.98
CA HIS A 87 -0.44 -14.96 -3.85
C HIS A 87 -0.95 -13.68 -4.51
N ASN A 88 -1.59 -13.86 -5.66
CA ASN A 88 -2.33 -12.82 -6.37
C ASN A 88 -3.39 -13.53 -7.22
N PHE A 89 -4.65 -13.47 -6.79
CA PHE A 89 -5.75 -14.12 -7.51
C PHE A 89 -6.46 -13.18 -8.51
N GLY A 90 -5.85 -12.01 -8.76
CA GLY A 90 -6.23 -11.09 -9.83
C GLY A 90 -6.81 -9.76 -9.35
N ASP A 91 -7.30 -9.68 -8.11
CA ASP A 91 -7.75 -8.44 -7.48
C ASP A 91 -7.38 -8.44 -5.99
N VAL A 92 -6.34 -7.68 -5.64
CA VAL A 92 -5.80 -7.64 -4.26
C VAL A 92 -6.85 -7.18 -3.24
N SER A 93 -7.81 -6.33 -3.62
CA SER A 93 -8.88 -5.93 -2.70
C SER A 93 -9.77 -7.12 -2.32
N ARG A 94 -10.04 -8.02 -3.27
CA ARG A 94 -10.85 -9.23 -3.03
C ARG A 94 -10.08 -10.29 -2.27
N ASP A 95 -8.78 -10.42 -2.56
CA ASP A 95 -7.89 -11.31 -1.81
C ASP A 95 -7.89 -10.90 -0.34
N LEU A 96 -7.72 -9.61 -0.03
CA LEU A 96 -7.76 -9.10 1.35
C LEU A 96 -9.14 -9.26 1.99
N ALA A 97 -10.23 -9.02 1.26
CA ALA A 97 -11.57 -9.26 1.78
C ALA A 97 -11.76 -10.73 2.19
N ALA A 98 -11.31 -11.66 1.37
CA ALA A 98 -11.38 -13.09 1.67
C ALA A 98 -10.55 -13.49 2.90
N VAL A 99 -9.39 -12.85 3.13
CA VAL A 99 -8.62 -13.04 4.38
C VAL A 99 -9.44 -12.58 5.59
N VAL A 100 -10.06 -11.39 5.52
CA VAL A 100 -10.86 -10.84 6.62
C VAL A 100 -12.06 -11.75 6.92
N GLU A 101 -12.82 -12.15 5.90
CA GLU A 101 -13.99 -13.03 6.08
C GLU A 101 -13.59 -14.39 6.65
N ALA A 102 -12.48 -14.98 6.19
CA ALA A 102 -11.97 -16.21 6.74
C ALA A 102 -11.56 -16.05 8.20
N GLY A 103 -10.86 -14.96 8.55
CA GLY A 103 -10.44 -14.65 9.91
C GLY A 103 -11.60 -14.55 10.90
N LEU A 104 -12.71 -13.91 10.50
CA LEU A 104 -13.92 -13.77 11.33
C LEU A 104 -14.57 -15.12 11.70
N GLY A 105 -14.31 -16.18 10.92
CA GLY A 105 -14.86 -17.51 11.14
C GLY A 105 -13.90 -18.50 11.81
N LEU A 106 -12.66 -18.10 12.13
CA LEU A 106 -11.64 -18.97 12.70
C LEU A 106 -11.48 -18.78 14.21
N GLU A 107 -11.03 -19.85 14.87
CA GLU A 107 -10.73 -19.83 16.30
C GLU A 107 -9.42 -19.03 16.58
N PRO A 108 -9.30 -18.37 17.75
CA PRO A 108 -8.07 -17.72 18.17
C PRO A 108 -6.84 -18.62 18.11
N GLY A 109 -5.73 -18.08 17.62
CA GLY A 109 -4.47 -18.82 17.41
C GLY A 109 -4.37 -19.55 16.06
N SER A 110 -5.31 -19.32 15.14
CA SER A 110 -5.32 -19.96 13.82
C SER A 110 -4.59 -19.13 12.75
N GLU A 111 -3.90 -19.80 11.82
CA GLU A 111 -3.42 -19.18 10.59
C GLU A 111 -4.58 -19.06 9.58
N ILE A 112 -4.65 -17.93 8.87
CA ILE A 112 -5.62 -17.70 7.80
C ILE A 112 -4.98 -18.10 6.47
N VAL A 113 -5.48 -19.18 5.88
CA VAL A 113 -5.07 -19.64 4.54
C VAL A 113 -6.22 -19.43 3.58
N ILE A 114 -5.95 -18.75 2.46
CA ILE A 114 -6.94 -18.52 1.41
C ILE A 114 -6.55 -19.22 0.11
N THR A 115 -7.58 -19.61 -0.64
CA THR A 115 -7.46 -19.99 -2.05
C THR A 115 -8.10 -18.91 -2.90
N ASP A 116 -8.00 -19.00 -4.23
CA ASP A 116 -8.65 -18.07 -5.16
C ASP A 116 -10.13 -17.82 -4.76
N PRO A 117 -10.47 -16.61 -4.29
CA PRO A 117 -11.80 -16.29 -3.79
C PRO A 117 -12.81 -16.03 -4.91
N GLY A 118 -12.36 -15.98 -6.17
CA GLY A 118 -13.19 -15.58 -7.30
C GLY A 118 -13.72 -14.14 -7.13
N ALA A 119 -14.92 -13.88 -7.65
CA ALA A 119 -15.50 -12.54 -7.68
C ALA A 119 -16.25 -12.15 -6.39
N GLY A 120 -15.74 -12.54 -5.20
CA GLY A 120 -16.35 -12.30 -3.87
C GLY A 120 -16.60 -10.82 -3.51
N PRO A 121 -16.64 -10.40 -2.24
CA PRO A 121 -16.71 -8.96 -1.93
C PRO A 121 -15.37 -8.26 -2.16
N LEU A 122 -15.41 -6.94 -2.24
CA LEU A 122 -14.23 -6.06 -2.16
C LEU A 122 -13.97 -5.67 -0.70
N LEU A 123 -12.72 -5.35 -0.36
CA LEU A 123 -12.38 -4.86 0.98
C LEU A 123 -13.16 -3.57 1.33
N GLN A 124 -13.48 -2.73 0.33
CA GLN A 124 -14.32 -1.54 0.45
C GLN A 124 -15.73 -1.83 0.99
N GLU A 125 -16.23 -3.04 0.74
CA GLU A 125 -17.55 -3.48 1.22
C GLU A 125 -17.48 -3.94 2.68
N LEU A 126 -16.29 -4.19 3.22
CA LEU A 126 -16.07 -4.68 4.58
C LEU A 126 -15.62 -3.58 5.54
N VAL A 127 -14.70 -2.72 5.10
CA VAL A 127 -14.12 -1.64 5.89
C VAL A 127 -15.14 -0.50 6.09
N ASP A 128 -15.21 0.03 7.30
CA ASP A 128 -16.01 1.22 7.61
C ASP A 128 -15.38 2.45 6.93
N PRO A 129 -16.09 3.13 6.00
CA PRO A 129 -15.57 4.31 5.31
C PRO A 129 -15.41 5.52 6.23
N ALA A 130 -16.01 5.50 7.43
CA ALA A 130 -15.81 6.52 8.46
C ALA A 130 -14.58 6.24 9.36
N SER A 131 -13.97 5.05 9.24
CA SER A 131 -12.73 4.71 9.96
C SER A 131 -11.55 5.52 9.43
N GLU A 132 -10.56 5.73 10.29
CA GLU A 132 -9.21 6.04 9.87
C GLU A 132 -8.44 4.74 9.58
N LEU A 133 -7.43 4.80 8.70
CA LEU A 133 -6.38 3.79 8.64
C LEU A 133 -5.22 4.28 9.51
N ALA A 134 -5.21 3.91 10.79
CA ALA A 134 -4.21 4.39 11.74
C ALA A 134 -2.88 3.66 11.52
N VAL A 135 -1.97 4.23 10.71
CA VAL A 135 -0.67 3.64 10.36
C VAL A 135 0.37 3.91 11.44
N ASP A 136 1.13 2.87 11.78
CA ASP A 136 2.26 2.91 12.70
C ASP A 136 3.48 2.21 12.08
N VAL A 137 4.46 3.02 11.64
CA VAL A 137 5.71 2.52 11.02
C VAL A 137 6.63 1.99 12.11
N GLN A 138 7.11 0.76 11.92
CA GLN A 138 7.92 0.05 12.90
C GLN A 138 9.40 0.08 12.48
N GLU A 139 10.30 0.04 13.47
CA GLU A 139 11.74 -0.14 13.20
C GLU A 139 12.06 -1.53 12.62
N GLY A 140 11.20 -2.52 12.90
CA GLY A 140 11.34 -3.90 12.46
C GLY A 140 10.10 -4.72 12.80
N PHE A 141 10.26 -6.05 12.82
CA PHE A 141 9.16 -7.01 12.97
C PHE A 141 8.97 -7.56 14.39
N ASP A 142 9.55 -6.92 15.41
CA ASP A 142 9.47 -7.37 16.80
C ASP A 142 8.01 -7.51 17.29
N PHE A 143 7.10 -6.71 16.71
CA PHE A 143 5.67 -6.77 16.98
C PHE A 143 5.05 -8.16 16.73
N TRP A 144 5.61 -9.02 15.88
CA TRP A 144 5.10 -10.37 15.61
C TRP A 144 4.97 -11.24 16.88
N THR A 145 5.82 -11.01 17.88
CA THR A 145 5.81 -11.76 19.15
C THR A 145 4.92 -11.13 20.23
N ALA A 146 4.31 -9.97 19.99
CA ALA A 146 3.50 -9.26 20.97
C ALA A 146 2.31 -10.12 21.46
N GLY A 147 2.39 -10.67 22.67
CA GLY A 147 1.33 -11.51 23.26
C GLY A 147 1.35 -12.98 22.85
N VAL A 148 2.44 -13.50 22.26
CA VAL A 148 2.58 -14.92 21.92
C VAL A 148 3.93 -15.47 22.40
N ASP A 149 3.90 -16.62 23.07
CA ASP A 149 5.10 -17.39 23.39
C ASP A 149 5.66 -18.07 22.13
N ASP A 150 6.96 -17.95 21.88
CA ASP A 150 7.68 -18.67 20.82
C ASP A 150 8.65 -19.71 21.44
N PRO A 151 8.14 -20.83 21.98
CA PRO A 151 8.98 -21.83 22.64
C PRO A 151 9.94 -22.54 21.65
N THR A 152 9.68 -22.45 20.34
CA THR A 152 10.50 -23.08 19.30
C THR A 152 11.59 -22.16 18.73
N GLY A 153 11.52 -20.85 18.99
CA GLY A 153 12.40 -19.84 18.41
C GLY A 153 12.20 -19.60 16.91
N GLY A 154 11.15 -20.16 16.31
CA GLY A 154 10.89 -20.08 14.87
C GLY A 154 10.45 -18.67 14.43
N VAL A 155 9.65 -17.99 15.27
CA VAL A 155 9.23 -16.61 15.02
C VAL A 155 10.42 -15.67 15.20
N ALA A 156 11.22 -15.88 16.25
CA ALA A 156 12.43 -15.08 16.48
C ALA A 156 13.43 -15.15 15.31
N ALA A 157 13.67 -16.36 14.76
CA ALA A 157 14.51 -16.53 13.58
C ALA A 157 13.90 -15.87 12.32
N GLY A 158 12.57 -15.89 12.19
CA GLY A 158 11.84 -15.19 11.13
C GLY A 158 11.99 -13.66 11.24
N ILE A 159 11.91 -13.10 12.45
CA ILE A 159 12.12 -11.67 12.72
C ILE A 159 13.53 -11.26 12.32
N GLU A 160 14.55 -12.02 12.71
CA GLU A 160 15.94 -11.71 12.35
C GLU A 160 16.12 -11.64 10.82
N GLN A 161 15.55 -12.60 10.08
CA GLN A 161 15.60 -12.61 8.62
C GLN A 161 14.84 -11.43 8.00
N ALA A 162 13.64 -11.13 8.51
CA ALA A 162 12.83 -10.04 8.00
C ALA A 162 13.47 -8.67 8.27
N ASN A 163 14.07 -8.48 9.46
CA ASN A 163 14.78 -7.25 9.84
C ASN A 163 16.03 -7.00 8.98
N GLN A 164 16.70 -8.05 8.47
CA GLN A 164 17.83 -7.88 7.54
C GLN A 164 17.41 -7.28 6.19
N LEU A 165 16.13 -7.42 5.82
CA LEU A 165 15.57 -6.88 4.59
C LEU A 165 14.84 -5.55 4.81
N ALA A 166 14.53 -5.21 6.06
CA ALA A 166 13.84 -3.98 6.41
C ALA A 166 14.77 -2.77 6.24
N THR A 167 14.33 -1.82 5.42
CA THR A 167 15.05 -0.55 5.21
C THR A 167 14.50 0.50 6.17
N PRO A 168 15.36 1.31 6.83
CA PRO A 168 14.90 2.41 7.69
C PRO A 168 13.86 3.25 6.94
N THR A 169 12.71 3.45 7.56
CA THR A 169 11.54 4.09 6.95
C THR A 169 10.81 4.91 7.99
N ALA A 170 10.33 6.08 7.61
CA ALA A 170 9.48 6.94 8.43
C ALA A 170 8.34 7.49 7.59
N ARG A 171 7.14 7.57 8.15
CA ARG A 171 6.01 8.28 7.54
C ARG A 171 6.08 9.75 7.97
N LEU A 172 5.82 10.67 7.05
CA LEU A 172 5.66 12.07 7.39
C LEU A 172 4.26 12.28 8.01
N GLU A 173 4.15 13.27 8.90
CA GLU A 173 2.92 13.55 9.66
C GLU A 173 2.15 14.77 9.15
N GLU A 174 2.83 15.75 8.52
CA GLU A 174 2.17 16.96 8.00
C GLU A 174 1.47 16.75 6.65
N VAL A 175 1.72 15.62 5.99
CA VAL A 175 1.12 15.24 4.72
C VAL A 175 0.75 13.76 4.67
N ASP A 176 -0.27 13.43 3.89
CA ASP A 176 -0.73 12.05 3.75
C ASP A 176 0.21 11.20 2.89
N ALA A 177 0.49 9.98 3.34
CA ALA A 177 1.14 8.90 2.59
C ALA A 177 2.49 9.26 1.91
N ALA A 178 3.27 10.13 2.56
CA ALA A 178 4.65 10.40 2.20
C ALA A 178 5.59 9.62 3.11
N TYR A 179 6.47 8.80 2.53
CA TYR A 179 7.36 7.92 3.27
C TYR A 179 8.81 8.17 2.91
N TRP A 180 9.56 8.61 3.92
CA TRP A 180 11.01 8.68 3.88
C TRP A 180 11.59 7.27 3.99
N THR A 181 12.63 6.95 3.24
CA THR A 181 13.36 5.70 3.40
C THR A 181 14.84 5.87 3.09
N GLN A 182 15.68 5.03 3.71
CA GLN A 182 17.09 4.95 3.41
C GLN A 182 17.44 3.60 2.75
N LEU A 183 17.91 3.66 1.50
CA LEU A 183 18.37 2.51 0.73
C LEU A 183 19.90 2.61 0.59
N GLY A 184 20.62 1.88 1.44
CA GLY A 184 22.06 1.99 1.53
C GLY A 184 22.49 3.37 2.04
N ASP A 185 23.23 4.10 1.21
CA ASP A 185 23.73 5.45 1.47
C ASP A 185 22.81 6.56 0.93
N ARG A 186 21.77 6.21 0.17
CA ARG A 186 20.83 7.17 -0.44
C ARG A 186 19.52 7.21 0.31
N GLN A 187 18.93 8.40 0.39
CA GLN A 187 17.65 8.64 1.02
C GLN A 187 16.64 9.10 -0.02
N PHE A 188 15.39 8.68 0.16
CA PHE A 188 14.30 8.98 -0.75
C PHE A 188 13.03 9.34 0.00
N LEU A 189 12.23 10.24 -0.56
CA LEU A 189 10.82 10.41 -0.21
C LEU A 189 9.97 9.79 -1.32
N ARG A 190 9.20 8.76 -0.99
CA ARG A 190 8.21 8.13 -1.88
C ARG A 190 6.83 8.57 -1.43
N TRP A 191 6.10 9.26 -2.30
CA TRP A 191 4.83 9.89 -1.92
C TRP A 191 3.70 9.39 -2.81
N VAL A 192 2.76 8.63 -2.23
CA VAL A 192 1.58 8.18 -2.99
C VAL A 192 0.57 9.31 -3.05
N MET A 193 0.22 9.76 -4.26
CA MET A 193 -0.64 10.93 -4.45
C MET A 193 -2.03 10.53 -4.96
N PRO A 194 -3.13 11.05 -4.38
CA PRO A 194 -4.51 10.59 -4.63
C PRO A 194 -5.15 11.19 -5.91
N HIS A 195 -4.32 11.54 -6.89
CA HIS A 195 -4.74 12.28 -8.08
C HIS A 195 -4.73 11.40 -9.33
N ASP A 196 -5.57 11.77 -10.30
CA ASP A 196 -5.45 11.24 -11.66
C ASP A 196 -4.04 11.48 -12.20
N GLU A 197 -3.50 10.47 -12.90
CA GLU A 197 -2.12 10.48 -13.35
C GLU A 197 -1.84 11.65 -14.31
N ASP A 198 -2.73 11.90 -15.27
CA ASP A 198 -2.53 12.96 -16.26
C ASP A 198 -2.59 14.35 -15.62
N ALA A 199 -3.50 14.54 -14.68
CA ALA A 199 -3.61 15.77 -13.90
C ALA A 199 -2.35 16.00 -13.05
N LEU A 200 -1.87 14.97 -12.36
CA LEU A 200 -0.69 15.06 -11.52
C LEU A 200 0.59 15.33 -12.32
N LEU A 201 0.79 14.62 -13.43
CA LEU A 201 1.94 14.86 -14.33
C LEU A 201 1.90 16.27 -14.92
N THR A 202 0.71 16.81 -15.19
CA THR A 202 0.52 18.19 -15.66
C THR A 202 0.95 19.19 -14.58
N ALA A 203 0.48 19.01 -13.33
CA ALA A 203 0.82 19.88 -12.22
C ALA A 203 2.32 19.83 -11.89
N LEU A 204 2.91 18.63 -11.78
CA LEU A 204 4.35 18.46 -11.56
C LEU A 204 5.20 19.07 -12.68
N ALA A 205 4.75 19.01 -13.93
CA ALA A 205 5.45 19.66 -15.04
C ALA A 205 5.47 21.19 -14.93
N ARG A 206 4.40 21.81 -14.41
CA ARG A 206 4.39 23.26 -14.13
C ARG A 206 5.41 23.61 -13.06
N LEU A 207 5.38 22.89 -11.94
CA LEU A 207 6.29 23.09 -10.83
C LEU A 207 7.75 22.88 -11.27
N HIS A 208 8.02 21.82 -12.02
CA HIS A 208 9.36 21.50 -12.50
C HIS A 208 9.96 22.62 -13.36
N VAL A 209 9.18 23.19 -14.29
CA VAL A 209 9.64 24.31 -15.13
C VAL A 209 9.87 25.59 -14.31
N ALA A 210 9.08 25.80 -13.26
CA ALA A 210 9.27 26.91 -12.33
C ALA A 210 10.43 26.69 -11.33
N GLY A 211 10.97 25.47 -11.22
CA GLY A 211 11.92 25.08 -10.18
C GLY A 211 11.28 24.84 -8.81
N ASP A 212 9.95 24.73 -8.78
CA ASP A 212 9.12 24.62 -7.57
C ASP A 212 8.76 23.18 -7.19
N ASP A 213 9.32 22.17 -7.87
CA ASP A 213 9.12 20.76 -7.56
C ASP A 213 10.11 20.22 -6.51
N ARG A 214 11.02 21.06 -6.00
CA ARG A 214 12.00 20.69 -4.97
C ARG A 214 11.42 20.79 -3.55
N LEU A 215 11.95 19.95 -2.66
CA LEU A 215 11.67 19.96 -1.22
C LEU A 215 12.85 20.62 -0.49
N GLY A 216 12.88 21.95 -0.46
CA GLY A 216 14.08 22.69 -0.06
C GLY A 216 15.20 22.57 -1.12
N ASP A 217 16.42 22.94 -0.74
CA ASP A 217 17.51 23.08 -1.71
C ASP A 217 18.14 21.75 -2.13
N ALA A 218 18.24 20.79 -1.21
CA ALA A 218 18.98 19.54 -1.40
C ALA A 218 18.12 18.33 -1.80
N VAL A 219 16.82 18.49 -2.02
CA VAL A 219 15.91 17.36 -2.27
C VAL A 219 15.16 17.55 -3.58
N ARG A 220 15.48 16.70 -4.57
CA ARG A 220 15.03 16.86 -5.95
C ARG A 220 14.10 15.73 -6.40
N LEU A 221 13.12 16.05 -7.23
CA LEU A 221 12.29 15.06 -7.90
C LEU A 221 13.13 14.29 -8.94
N ILE A 222 13.24 12.97 -8.79
CA ILE A 222 14.04 12.14 -9.70
C ILE A 222 13.20 11.31 -10.67
N GLY A 223 11.92 11.11 -10.37
CA GLY A 223 11.03 10.33 -11.20
C GLY A 223 9.75 9.95 -10.46
N SER A 224 9.06 8.96 -10.98
CA SER A 224 7.87 8.38 -10.36
C SER A 224 7.71 6.92 -10.76
N PHE A 225 6.86 6.19 -10.05
CA PHE A 225 6.40 4.88 -10.50
C PHE A 225 4.90 4.72 -10.31
N ARG A 226 4.29 3.77 -11.01
CA ARG A 226 2.87 3.41 -10.82
C ARG A 226 2.74 2.28 -9.81
N ALA A 227 1.74 2.40 -8.95
CA ALA A 227 1.33 1.37 -8.01
C ALA A 227 -0.19 1.44 -7.80
N HIS A 228 -0.89 0.31 -8.00
CA HIS A 228 -2.33 0.20 -7.73
C HIS A 228 -3.21 1.34 -8.31
N GLY A 229 -2.88 1.81 -9.52
CA GLY A 229 -3.63 2.86 -10.21
C GLY A 229 -3.30 4.29 -9.76
N LEU A 230 -2.32 4.46 -8.88
CA LEU A 230 -1.82 5.75 -8.42
C LEU A 230 -0.36 5.97 -8.85
N LEU A 231 0.01 7.25 -8.89
CA LEU A 231 1.39 7.67 -9.11
C LEU A 231 2.10 7.85 -7.77
N VAL A 232 3.35 7.40 -7.73
CA VAL A 232 4.26 7.59 -6.61
C VAL A 232 5.47 8.40 -7.09
N PRO A 233 5.42 9.74 -7.06
CA PRO A 233 6.61 10.56 -7.28
C PRO A 233 7.68 10.30 -6.21
N VAL A 234 8.93 10.37 -6.64
CA VAL A 234 10.10 10.04 -5.80
C VAL A 234 11.07 11.20 -5.80
N TRP A 235 11.36 11.70 -4.61
CA TRP A 235 12.44 12.64 -4.38
C TRP A 235 13.66 11.95 -3.82
N GLU A 236 14.83 12.41 -4.21
CA GLU A 236 16.12 12.00 -3.67
C GLU A 236 16.75 13.16 -2.90
N MET A 237 17.29 12.85 -1.72
CA MET A 237 18.08 13.78 -0.93
C MET A 237 19.53 13.69 -1.39
N GLU A 238 20.11 14.82 -1.80
CA GLU A 238 21.51 14.92 -2.25
C GLU A 238 22.49 14.89 -1.07
N GLU A 239 22.01 15.25 0.12
CA GLU A 239 22.71 15.19 1.40
C GLU A 239 21.86 14.42 2.41
N PRO A 240 22.45 13.81 3.46
CA PRO A 240 21.65 13.16 4.49
C PRO A 240 20.67 14.14 5.15
N THR A 241 19.38 13.89 5.00
CA THR A 241 18.27 14.70 5.53
C THR A 241 17.31 13.81 6.31
N PRO A 242 17.19 13.98 7.64
CA PRO A 242 16.22 13.27 8.46
C PRO A 242 14.77 13.52 8.00
N ALA A 243 13.89 12.54 8.19
CA ALA A 243 12.49 12.64 7.80
C ALA A 243 11.78 13.89 8.37
N ALA A 244 12.03 14.23 9.64
CA ALA A 244 11.44 15.39 10.31
C ALA A 244 11.78 16.74 9.66
N GLU A 245 12.92 16.84 8.95
CA GLU A 245 13.29 18.06 8.23
C GLU A 245 12.50 18.24 6.92
N LEU A 246 11.76 17.22 6.48
CA LEU A 246 10.96 17.25 5.26
C LEU A 246 9.51 17.65 5.49
N GLU A 247 9.02 17.66 6.73
CA GLU A 247 7.62 17.97 7.06
C GLU A 247 7.19 19.31 6.46
N GLY A 248 7.84 20.40 6.88
CA GLY A 248 7.54 21.74 6.38
C GLY A 248 7.71 21.89 4.85
N PRO A 249 8.83 21.44 4.25
CA PRO A 249 8.99 21.42 2.80
C PRO A 249 7.90 20.62 2.06
N ALA A 250 7.47 19.48 2.60
CA ALA A 250 6.43 18.64 2.00
C ALA A 250 5.06 19.33 2.06
N ALA A 251 4.68 19.90 3.21
CA ALA A 251 3.45 20.68 3.34
C ALA A 251 3.43 21.89 2.38
N ALA A 252 4.56 22.58 2.24
CA ALA A 252 4.71 23.68 1.29
C ALA A 252 4.62 23.21 -0.18
N LEU A 253 5.21 22.06 -0.52
CA LEU A 253 5.07 21.47 -1.84
C LEU A 253 3.62 21.05 -2.12
N GLN A 254 2.93 20.45 -1.16
CA GLN A 254 1.52 20.06 -1.31
C GLN A 254 0.64 21.29 -1.62
N THR A 255 0.90 22.41 -0.95
CA THR A 255 0.20 23.69 -1.23
C THR A 255 0.42 24.13 -2.67
N ARG A 256 1.68 24.21 -3.13
CA ARG A 256 2.02 24.56 -4.52
C ARG A 256 1.44 23.59 -5.54
N LEU A 257 1.41 22.30 -5.20
CA LEU A 257 0.84 21.25 -6.05
C LEU A 257 -0.67 21.43 -6.20
N ASN A 258 -1.38 21.73 -5.12
CA ASN A 258 -2.82 22.00 -5.16
C ASN A 258 -3.13 23.22 -6.05
N ASP A 259 -2.33 24.29 -5.96
CA ASP A 259 -2.45 25.44 -6.85
C ASP A 259 -2.22 25.06 -8.32
N ALA A 260 -1.19 24.26 -8.59
CA ALA A 260 -0.87 23.79 -9.94
C ALA A 260 -1.91 22.81 -10.51
N LEU A 261 -2.57 22.01 -9.66
CA LEU A 261 -3.69 21.13 -10.03
C LEU A 261 -4.96 21.93 -10.37
N ALA A 262 -5.19 23.04 -9.68
CA ALA A 262 -6.31 23.94 -9.96
C ALA A 262 -6.10 24.80 -11.23
N ASP A 263 -4.85 24.94 -11.70
CA ASP A 263 -4.50 25.71 -12.88
C ASP A 263 -4.89 25.00 -14.20
N SER A 264 -5.99 25.49 -14.79
CA SER A 264 -6.54 25.01 -16.06
C SER A 264 -5.94 25.66 -17.32
N THR A 265 -4.93 26.54 -17.18
CA THR A 265 -4.28 27.16 -18.35
C THR A 265 -3.64 26.09 -19.25
N PRO A 266 -3.64 26.22 -20.58
CA PRO A 266 -2.93 25.26 -21.41
C PRO A 266 -1.42 25.25 -21.12
N LEU A 267 -0.80 24.06 -21.02
CA LEU A 267 0.64 23.95 -20.81
C LEU A 267 1.42 24.66 -21.92
N THR A 268 2.51 25.33 -21.56
CA THR A 268 3.49 25.88 -22.51
C THR A 268 4.25 24.77 -23.25
N THR A 269 5.01 25.12 -24.29
CA THR A 269 5.86 24.13 -25.00
C THR A 269 6.86 23.47 -24.05
N GLU A 270 7.47 24.26 -23.17
CA GLU A 270 8.45 23.78 -22.20
C GLU A 270 7.81 22.83 -21.17
N GLN A 271 6.65 23.22 -20.62
CA GLN A 271 5.90 22.39 -19.69
C GLN A 271 5.42 21.08 -20.33
N ARG A 272 5.01 21.09 -21.60
CA ARG A 272 4.70 19.85 -22.34
C ARG A 272 5.93 18.95 -22.47
N GLY A 273 7.10 19.54 -22.71
CA GLY A 273 8.38 18.82 -22.72
C GLY A 273 8.68 18.19 -21.36
N ALA A 274 8.54 18.94 -20.27
CA ALA A 274 8.73 18.46 -18.91
C ALA A 274 7.77 17.32 -18.55
N ARG A 275 6.46 17.46 -18.88
CA ARG A 275 5.44 16.42 -18.68
C ARG A 275 5.82 15.12 -19.39
N ASN A 276 6.22 15.20 -20.66
CA ASN A 276 6.66 14.03 -21.41
C ASN A 276 7.94 13.40 -20.81
N GLY A 277 8.86 14.23 -20.33
CA GLY A 277 10.06 13.77 -19.62
C GLY A 277 9.74 13.01 -18.34
N LEU A 278 8.80 13.50 -17.53
CA LEU A 278 8.34 12.86 -16.30
C LEU A 278 7.64 11.52 -16.61
N ALA A 279 6.75 11.49 -17.60
CA ALA A 279 6.07 10.27 -18.03
C ALA A 279 7.02 9.20 -18.56
N ASN A 280 8.06 9.58 -19.31
CA ASN A 280 9.03 8.64 -19.88
C ASN A 280 10.00 8.04 -18.85
N ARG A 281 10.22 8.73 -17.72
CA ARG A 281 11.05 8.23 -16.60
C ARG A 281 10.28 7.35 -15.63
N GLN A 282 9.00 7.10 -15.91
CA GLN A 282 8.12 6.36 -15.03
C GLN A 282 8.38 4.86 -15.13
N ILE A 283 8.56 4.22 -13.98
CA ILE A 283 8.70 2.76 -13.89
C ILE A 283 7.36 2.17 -13.40
N THR A 284 7.07 0.92 -13.74
CA THR A 284 5.95 0.19 -13.12
C THR A 284 6.55 -0.85 -12.20
N VAL A 285 6.20 -0.79 -10.91
CA VAL A 285 6.55 -1.84 -9.96
C VAL A 285 5.67 -3.05 -10.28
N ARG A 286 6.27 -4.24 -10.33
CA ARG A 286 5.60 -5.49 -10.69
C ARG A 286 5.57 -6.43 -9.50
#